data_AF-A0A7X2TMU5-F1
#
_entry.id   AF-A0A7X2TMU5-F1
#
_cell.length_a   1.000
_cell.length_b   1.000
_cell.length_c   1.000
_cell.angle_alpha   90.00
_cell.angle_beta   90.00
_cell.angle_gamma   90.00
#
_symmetry.space_group_name_H-M   'P 1'
#
loop_
_entity.id
_entity.type
_entity.pdbx_description
1 polymer ?
#
loop_
_entity_poly.entity_id
_entity_poly.type
_entity_poly.pdbx_seq_one_letter_code
_entity_poly.pdbx_strand_id
1 'polypeptide(L)'
;MTDIHNSHKKDGRIYAAIDLKSFYASVECHERMLDPLETNLVVADLSRTEKTICLAVSPSLKAYGISGRARLFEVVQRVKEVNTERLYKAPHRKFTAASYDKRELENHPEYKLEYIVAPPRMSLYVEYSTRIYNVYLKYIAPEDIHVYSIDEVMIDLTSYLDIYHVSPEQLVKKMVQDIYVNTGITATAGIGTNLYLCKVAMDIVAKHVEPDEDGVRIAKLDEISYRKLLWSHTPITDFWRVGRGYAKKLAQYGLYTMGDIARCSLGDERSYHNEDLLYRLFGINAELLIDHAWGWEPCTIADVKGYRPETKSICSGQVLHCPYEAQKARIVMREMADALSLELVSKGLVTDQLVVTIGYDRKNLESQQITYTGKITTNRYGKKVPEHANGTVNLERKTSSSHLLIQAAEELYDRIVDRNLLIRRLNISANHLVDEGQAEKEITYEQYDLFTDYHALEKKEREENDALAKERKLQVAMLEIKNRFGKNAVLKGTSFQEGATGRERNEEIGGHKA
;
A
#
# COMPACT_ATOMS: atom_id res chain seq x y z
N MET A 1 -0.21 18.38 36.93
CA MET A 1 -0.60 16.95 36.84
C MET A 1 -2.07 16.80 37.22
N THR A 2 -2.96 17.23 36.33
CA THR A 2 -4.42 17.25 36.52
C THR A 2 -5.06 16.54 35.33
N ASP A 3 -5.59 15.34 35.58
CA ASP A 3 -6.79 14.71 34.96
C ASP A 3 -7.14 14.93 33.46
N ILE A 4 -6.17 15.09 32.55
CA ILE A 4 -6.45 15.04 31.09
C ILE A 4 -6.69 13.59 30.62
N HIS A 5 -6.18 12.60 31.34
CA HIS A 5 -6.32 11.20 30.98
C HIS A 5 -7.64 10.54 31.46
N ASN A 6 -8.43 11.18 32.33
CA ASN A 6 -9.68 10.59 32.83
C ASN A 6 -10.96 11.13 32.17
N SER A 7 -10.89 12.16 31.32
CA SER A 7 -12.10 12.83 30.78
C SER A 7 -12.80 12.09 29.63
N HIS A 8 -12.18 11.05 29.06
CA HIS A 8 -12.72 10.36 27.87
C HIS A 8 -13.41 9.00 28.14
N LYS A 9 -13.61 8.62 29.41
CA LYS A 9 -14.44 7.47 29.79
C LYS A 9 -15.93 7.80 29.62
N LYS A 10 -16.47 7.89 28.40
CA LYS A 10 -17.93 8.00 28.24
C LYS A 10 -18.59 7.67 26.90
N ASP A 11 -17.92 7.00 25.98
CA ASP A 11 -18.58 6.56 24.75
C ASP A 11 -18.33 5.06 24.61
N GLY A 12 -19.36 4.25 24.88
CA GLY A 12 -19.33 2.79 24.80
C GLY A 12 -19.24 2.27 23.37
N ARG A 13 -18.32 2.84 22.59
CA ARG A 13 -18.13 2.56 21.17
C ARG A 13 -17.53 1.19 20.98
N ILE A 14 -17.92 0.55 19.88
CA ILE A 14 -17.46 -0.77 19.51
C ILE A 14 -17.14 -0.75 18.03
N TYR A 15 -15.88 -1.01 17.71
CA TYR A 15 -15.36 -1.09 16.36
C TYR A 15 -15.00 -2.53 16.01
N ALA A 16 -15.10 -2.88 14.73
CA ALA A 16 -14.55 -4.10 14.18
C ALA A 16 -13.55 -3.80 13.06
N ALA A 17 -12.43 -4.52 13.05
CA ALA A 17 -11.55 -4.65 11.90
C ALA A 17 -11.75 -6.05 11.31
N ILE A 18 -11.90 -6.16 9.99
CA ILE A 18 -12.10 -7.42 9.28
C ILE A 18 -11.10 -7.50 8.13
N ASP A 19 -10.28 -8.56 8.12
CA ASP A 19 -9.23 -8.84 7.13
C ASP A 19 -9.48 -10.18 6.44
N LEU A 20 -9.51 -10.17 5.10
CA LEU A 20 -9.77 -11.37 4.31
C LEU A 20 -8.54 -12.29 4.28
N LYS A 21 -8.74 -13.55 4.64
CA LYS A 21 -7.63 -14.48 4.85
C LYS A 21 -6.91 -14.79 3.55
N SER A 22 -5.66 -14.31 3.43
CA SER A 22 -4.80 -14.54 2.26
C SER A 22 -5.48 -14.16 0.93
N PHE A 23 -6.15 -13.01 0.91
CA PHE A 23 -7.14 -12.61 -0.08
C PHE A 23 -6.86 -13.06 -1.53
N TYR A 24 -5.75 -12.65 -2.15
CA TYR A 24 -5.49 -13.01 -3.56
C TYR A 24 -5.32 -14.51 -3.76
N ALA A 25 -4.65 -15.21 -2.84
CA ALA A 25 -4.51 -16.66 -2.94
C ALA A 25 -5.87 -17.37 -2.78
N SER A 26 -6.74 -16.83 -1.92
CA SER A 26 -8.10 -17.36 -1.72
C SER A 26 -8.99 -17.14 -2.94
N VAL A 27 -8.92 -15.97 -3.58
CA VAL A 27 -9.59 -15.73 -4.88
C VAL A 27 -9.08 -16.71 -5.94
N GLU A 28 -7.76 -16.90 -6.05
CA GLU A 28 -7.19 -17.82 -7.04
C GLU A 28 -7.57 -19.29 -6.78
N CYS A 29 -7.69 -19.72 -5.52
CA CYS A 29 -8.19 -21.06 -5.17
C CYS A 29 -9.67 -21.19 -5.55
N HIS A 30 -10.52 -20.24 -5.15
CA HIS A 30 -11.96 -20.29 -5.41
C HIS A 30 -12.27 -20.34 -6.91
N GLU A 31 -11.60 -19.50 -7.71
CA GLU A 31 -11.73 -19.47 -9.17
C GLU A 31 -11.27 -20.76 -9.86
N ARG A 32 -10.50 -21.60 -9.17
CA ARG A 32 -10.07 -22.92 -9.63
C ARG A 32 -10.90 -24.06 -9.05
N MET A 33 -11.98 -23.75 -8.33
CA MET A 33 -12.79 -24.73 -7.59
C MET A 33 -11.98 -25.52 -6.56
N LEU A 34 -11.01 -24.86 -5.94
CA LEU A 34 -10.13 -25.42 -4.90
C LEU A 34 -10.44 -24.80 -3.54
N ASP A 35 -10.26 -25.55 -2.45
CA ASP A 35 -10.44 -25.05 -1.08
C ASP A 35 -9.29 -24.09 -0.71
N PRO A 36 -9.57 -22.80 -0.44
CA PRO A 36 -8.55 -21.82 -0.08
C PRO A 36 -7.75 -22.16 1.18
N LEU A 37 -8.32 -22.93 2.12
CA LEU A 37 -7.68 -23.23 3.39
C LEU A 37 -6.70 -24.41 3.30
N GLU A 38 -6.92 -25.31 2.35
CA GLU A 38 -6.16 -26.56 2.21
C GLU A 38 -5.19 -26.54 1.04
N THR A 39 -5.48 -25.78 -0.01
CA THR A 39 -4.68 -25.77 -1.24
C THR A 39 -3.38 -25.00 -1.07
N ASN A 40 -2.24 -25.65 -1.28
CA ASN A 40 -0.94 -25.01 -1.33
C ASN A 40 -0.79 -24.20 -2.61
N LEU A 41 -0.95 -22.87 -2.51
CA LEU A 41 -0.93 -21.96 -3.65
C LEU A 41 -0.17 -20.67 -3.32
N VAL A 42 0.54 -20.15 -4.30
CA VAL A 42 1.19 -18.84 -4.25
C VAL A 42 0.78 -18.00 -5.45
N VAL A 43 0.56 -16.71 -5.24
CA VAL A 43 0.28 -15.74 -6.31
C VAL A 43 1.59 -15.06 -6.69
N ALA A 44 2.14 -15.38 -7.85
CA ALA A 44 3.40 -14.83 -8.34
C ALA A 44 3.45 -14.82 -9.88
N ASP A 45 4.21 -13.88 -10.43
CA ASP A 45 4.42 -13.77 -11.87
C ASP A 45 5.66 -14.57 -12.30
N LEU A 46 5.44 -15.76 -12.87
CA LEU A 46 6.48 -16.65 -13.37
C LEU A 46 7.19 -16.15 -14.64
N SER A 47 6.64 -15.15 -15.34
CA SER A 47 7.34 -14.53 -16.47
C SER A 47 8.57 -13.74 -16.00
N ARG A 48 8.61 -13.37 -14.73
CA ARG A 48 9.73 -12.70 -14.07
C ARG A 48 10.65 -13.73 -13.42
N THR A 49 11.86 -13.30 -13.05
CA THR A 49 12.80 -14.15 -12.29
C THR A 49 12.19 -14.60 -10.95
N GLU A 50 12.68 -15.70 -10.37
CA GLU A 50 12.28 -16.17 -9.03
C GLU A 50 12.52 -15.16 -7.88
N LYS A 51 13.23 -14.06 -8.16
CA LYS A 51 13.33 -12.89 -7.26
C LYS A 51 12.04 -12.04 -7.23
N THR A 52 11.03 -12.41 -8.01
CA THR A 52 9.71 -11.78 -7.99
C THR A 52 9.09 -11.91 -6.60
N ILE A 53 8.24 -10.95 -6.26
CA ILE A 53 7.50 -10.98 -5.01
C ILE A 53 6.27 -11.88 -5.18
N CYS A 54 6.00 -12.70 -4.18
CA CYS A 54 4.72 -13.37 -4.05
C CYS A 54 3.72 -12.36 -3.47
N LEU A 55 2.64 -12.08 -4.19
CA LEU A 55 1.61 -11.16 -3.73
C LEU A 55 0.77 -11.75 -2.59
N ALA A 56 0.55 -13.06 -2.64
CA ALA A 56 -0.11 -13.80 -1.59
C ALA A 56 0.40 -15.24 -1.54
N VAL A 57 0.31 -15.84 -0.36
CA VAL A 57 0.61 -17.24 -0.08
C VAL A 57 -0.61 -17.81 0.64
N SER A 58 -1.09 -18.98 0.24
CA SER A 58 -2.26 -19.61 0.85
C SER A 58 -2.00 -19.98 2.32
N PRO A 59 -3.06 -20.08 3.16
CA PRO A 59 -2.94 -20.48 4.55
C PRO A 59 -2.20 -21.81 4.77
N SER A 60 -2.50 -22.85 3.98
CA SER A 60 -1.83 -24.15 4.08
C SER A 60 -0.33 -24.05 3.78
N LEU A 61 0.06 -23.26 2.78
CA LEU A 61 1.46 -23.08 2.44
C LEU A 61 2.21 -22.25 3.49
N LYS A 62 1.54 -21.26 4.11
CA LYS A 62 2.09 -20.49 5.25
C LYS A 62 2.38 -21.38 6.46
N ALA A 63 1.61 -22.46 6.67
CA ALA A 63 1.81 -23.38 7.80
C ALA A 63 3.21 -24.05 7.79
N TYR A 64 3.88 -24.09 6.63
CA TYR A 64 5.26 -24.55 6.51
C TYR A 64 6.32 -23.50 6.91
N GLY A 65 5.92 -22.33 7.43
CA GLY A 65 6.82 -21.24 7.83
C GLY A 65 7.16 -20.28 6.69
N ILE A 66 6.39 -20.30 5.59
CA ILE A 66 6.56 -19.38 4.46
C ILE A 66 5.90 -18.04 4.80
N SER A 67 6.65 -16.95 4.66
CA SER A 67 6.12 -15.61 4.89
C SER A 67 5.05 -15.24 3.85
N GLY A 68 3.99 -14.55 4.28
CA GLY A 68 2.96 -14.03 3.37
C GLY A 68 3.46 -12.99 2.35
N ARG A 69 4.67 -12.45 2.54
CA ARG A 69 5.33 -11.51 1.62
C ARG A 69 6.71 -12.03 1.17
N ALA A 70 6.82 -13.35 1.00
CA ALA A 70 8.03 -14.00 0.52
C ALA A 70 8.36 -13.66 -0.94
N ARG A 71 9.61 -13.89 -1.33
CA ARG A 71 10.03 -14.01 -2.72
C ARG A 71 9.82 -15.44 -3.21
N LEU A 72 9.60 -15.62 -4.51
CA LEU A 72 9.32 -16.96 -5.06
C LEU A 72 10.48 -17.94 -4.77
N PHE A 73 11.73 -17.51 -4.84
CA PHE A 73 12.86 -18.36 -4.49
C PHE A 73 12.85 -18.82 -3.01
N GLU A 74 12.32 -18.02 -2.08
CA GLU A 74 12.20 -18.40 -0.67
C GLU A 74 11.13 -19.50 -0.50
N VAL A 75 10.05 -19.43 -1.28
CA VAL A 75 9.03 -20.48 -1.36
C VAL A 75 9.64 -21.78 -1.90
N VAL A 76 10.34 -21.70 -3.05
CA VAL A 76 11.00 -22.85 -3.68
C VAL A 76 11.98 -23.52 -2.70
N GLN A 77 12.82 -22.72 -2.03
CA GLN A 77 13.79 -23.21 -1.07
C GLN A 77 13.09 -23.89 0.12
N ARG A 78 12.08 -23.25 0.71
CA ARG A 78 11.40 -23.81 1.88
C ARG A 78 10.63 -25.09 1.54
N VAL A 79 9.98 -25.16 0.38
CA VAL A 79 9.32 -26.39 -0.09
C VAL A 79 10.33 -27.51 -0.34
N LYS A 80 11.53 -27.21 -0.82
CA LYS A 80 12.60 -28.20 -0.97
C LYS A 80 13.06 -28.76 0.38
N GLU A 81 13.20 -27.91 1.40
CA GLU A 81 13.53 -28.32 2.77
C GLU A 81 12.44 -29.24 3.34
N VAL A 82 11.17 -28.82 3.25
CA VAL A 82 10.02 -29.62 3.70
C VAL A 82 9.97 -30.97 2.97
N ASN A 83 10.18 -31.00 1.65
CA ASN A 83 10.22 -32.25 0.91
C ASN A 83 11.41 -33.14 1.32
N THR A 84 12.54 -32.55 1.69
CA THR A 84 13.66 -33.32 2.24
C THR A 84 13.27 -34.01 3.55
N GLU A 85 12.59 -33.29 4.45
CA GLU A 85 12.05 -33.84 5.70
C GLU A 85 10.99 -34.93 5.45
N ARG A 86 10.08 -34.72 4.50
CA ARG A 86 9.05 -35.71 4.12
C ARG A 86 9.69 -36.97 3.54
N LEU A 87 10.71 -36.85 2.70
CA LEU A 87 11.41 -37.99 2.10
C LEU A 87 12.06 -38.89 3.16
N TYR A 88 12.56 -38.31 4.26
CA TYR A 88 13.09 -39.10 5.38
C TYR A 88 12.01 -39.90 6.12
N LYS A 89 10.78 -39.39 6.17
CA LYS A 89 9.63 -40.04 6.80
C LYS A 89 8.90 -41.01 5.87
N ALA A 90 9.08 -40.88 4.55
CA ALA A 90 8.42 -41.71 3.56
C ALA A 90 8.90 -43.18 3.63
N PRO A 91 7.99 -44.16 3.46
CA PRO A 91 8.35 -45.57 3.29
C PRO A 91 9.38 -45.74 2.17
N HIS A 92 10.43 -46.52 2.44
CA HIS A 92 11.55 -46.74 1.52
C HIS A 92 12.26 -45.46 1.03
N ARG A 93 12.06 -44.31 1.68
CA ARG A 93 12.61 -43.00 1.30
C ARG A 93 12.38 -42.63 -0.16
N LYS A 94 11.18 -42.91 -0.66
CA LYS A 94 10.76 -42.56 -2.02
C LYS A 94 9.36 -41.94 -1.98
N PHE A 95 9.15 -40.94 -2.83
CA PHE A 95 7.82 -40.41 -3.07
C PHE A 95 7.06 -41.33 -4.03
N THR A 96 5.80 -41.60 -3.73
CA THR A 96 4.90 -42.38 -4.59
C THR A 96 4.03 -41.51 -5.48
N ALA A 97 3.69 -40.30 -5.01
CA ALA A 97 2.95 -39.28 -5.73
C ALA A 97 3.32 -37.88 -5.25
N ALA A 98 2.64 -36.87 -5.78
CA ALA A 98 2.73 -35.48 -5.34
C ALA A 98 1.32 -34.93 -5.14
N SER A 99 1.17 -34.00 -4.20
CA SER A 99 -0.09 -33.31 -3.97
C SER A 99 0.16 -31.87 -3.55
N TYR A 100 -0.76 -31.00 -3.95
CA TYR A 100 -0.85 -29.62 -3.49
C TYR A 100 -1.94 -29.46 -2.41
N ASP A 101 -2.71 -30.50 -2.10
CA ASP A 101 -3.75 -30.46 -1.08
C ASP A 101 -3.18 -30.86 0.29
N LYS A 102 -3.41 -30.02 1.30
CA LYS A 102 -2.91 -30.27 2.66
C LYS A 102 -3.46 -31.55 3.28
N ARG A 103 -4.74 -31.89 3.09
CA ARG A 103 -5.37 -33.08 3.68
C ARG A 103 -4.80 -34.36 3.10
N GLU A 104 -4.58 -34.39 1.78
CA GLU A 104 -3.91 -35.52 1.13
C GLU A 104 -2.48 -35.69 1.65
N LEU A 105 -1.74 -34.58 1.80
CA LEU A 105 -0.38 -34.59 2.31
C LEU A 105 -0.28 -35.01 3.79
N GLU A 106 -1.31 -34.76 4.60
CA GLU A 106 -1.36 -35.23 5.99
C GLU A 106 -1.65 -36.73 6.08
N ASN A 107 -2.54 -37.22 5.19
CA ASN A 107 -2.89 -38.65 5.13
C ASN A 107 -1.82 -39.51 4.45
N HIS A 108 -1.01 -38.93 3.56
CA HIS A 108 0.04 -39.62 2.81
C HIS A 108 1.42 -39.00 3.06
N PRO A 109 2.15 -39.46 4.10
CA PRO A 109 3.52 -39.03 4.37
C PRO A 109 4.49 -39.26 3.19
N GLU A 110 4.19 -40.25 2.35
CA GLU A 110 4.91 -40.62 1.14
C GLU A 110 4.64 -39.73 -0.08
N TYR A 111 3.75 -38.73 0.03
CA TYR A 111 3.51 -37.77 -1.03
C TYR A 111 4.47 -36.57 -0.91
N LYS A 112 4.97 -36.16 -2.08
CA LYS A 112 5.75 -34.94 -2.24
C LYS A 112 4.82 -33.73 -2.15
N LEU A 113 5.21 -32.73 -1.36
CA LEU A 113 4.57 -31.43 -1.33
C LEU A 113 4.83 -30.71 -2.66
N GLU A 114 3.75 -30.40 -3.37
CA GLU A 114 3.74 -29.48 -4.50
C GLU A 114 2.84 -28.28 -4.19
N TYR A 115 2.93 -27.25 -5.02
CA TYR A 115 2.13 -26.05 -4.86
C TYR A 115 1.82 -25.43 -6.23
N ILE A 116 0.69 -24.73 -6.30
CA ILE A 116 0.25 -24.04 -7.51
C ILE A 116 0.85 -22.62 -7.50
N VAL A 117 1.38 -22.19 -8.65
CA VAL A 117 1.74 -20.79 -8.87
C VAL A 117 0.69 -20.14 -9.76
N ALA A 118 -0.13 -19.27 -9.18
CA ALA A 118 -1.14 -18.52 -9.92
C ALA A 118 -0.59 -17.15 -10.35
N PRO A 119 -0.77 -16.74 -11.62
CA PRO A 119 -0.44 -15.39 -12.04
C PRO A 119 -1.39 -14.37 -11.38
N PRO A 120 -0.91 -13.16 -11.04
CA PRO A 120 -1.77 -12.12 -10.48
C PRO A 120 -2.83 -11.66 -11.48
N ARG A 121 -4.09 -11.52 -11.04
CA ARG A 121 -5.24 -11.01 -11.79
C ARG A 121 -5.88 -9.84 -11.04
N MET A 122 -5.27 -8.66 -11.11
CA MET A 122 -5.60 -7.55 -10.22
C MET A 122 -7.03 -7.01 -10.38
N SER A 123 -7.56 -6.96 -11.60
CA SER A 123 -8.95 -6.53 -11.87
C SER A 123 -9.95 -7.47 -11.21
N LEU A 124 -9.67 -8.78 -11.23
CA LEU A 124 -10.48 -9.78 -10.56
C LEU A 124 -10.46 -9.58 -9.04
N TYR A 125 -9.29 -9.30 -8.45
CA TYR A 125 -9.21 -9.02 -7.02
C TYR A 125 -10.00 -7.77 -6.61
N VAL A 126 -9.99 -6.73 -7.45
CA VAL A 126 -10.82 -5.53 -7.24
C VAL A 126 -12.31 -5.86 -7.33
N GLU A 127 -12.71 -6.70 -8.30
CA GLU A 127 -14.09 -7.17 -8.44
C GLU A 127 -14.56 -7.93 -7.19
N TYR A 128 -13.77 -8.88 -6.71
CA TYR A 128 -14.06 -9.59 -5.46
C TYR A 128 -14.16 -8.65 -4.26
N SER A 129 -13.24 -7.69 -4.14
CA SER A 129 -13.28 -6.67 -3.08
C SER A 129 -14.58 -5.85 -3.14
N THR A 130 -15.04 -5.48 -4.33
CA THR A 130 -16.33 -4.79 -4.51
C THR A 130 -17.52 -5.68 -4.14
N ARG A 131 -17.52 -6.96 -4.53
CA ARG A 131 -18.56 -7.93 -4.13
C ARG A 131 -18.65 -8.05 -2.61
N ILE A 132 -17.50 -8.14 -1.94
CA ILE A 132 -17.41 -8.24 -0.47
C ILE A 132 -17.86 -6.94 0.19
N TYR A 133 -17.46 -5.79 -0.35
CA TYR A 133 -17.93 -4.49 0.14
C TYR A 133 -19.46 -4.37 0.08
N ASN A 134 -20.08 -4.85 -1.00
CA ASN A 134 -21.53 -4.88 -1.12
C ASN A 134 -22.20 -5.79 -0.08
N VAL A 135 -21.51 -6.82 0.43
CA VAL A 135 -22.00 -7.61 1.56
C VAL A 135 -22.05 -6.75 2.82
N TYR A 136 -21.00 -6.00 3.14
CA TYR A 136 -21.01 -5.09 4.30
C TYR A 136 -22.13 -4.06 4.23
N LEU A 137 -22.40 -3.52 3.04
CA LEU A 137 -23.49 -2.54 2.82
C LEU A 137 -24.91 -3.08 3.09
N LYS A 138 -25.10 -4.41 3.18
CA LYS A 138 -26.38 -5.00 3.61
C LYS A 138 -26.62 -4.78 5.11
N TYR A 139 -25.56 -4.55 5.88
CA TYR A 139 -25.60 -4.49 7.35
C TYR A 139 -25.27 -3.10 7.90
N ILE A 140 -24.34 -2.40 7.27
CA ILE A 140 -23.76 -1.17 7.81
C ILE A 140 -23.81 -0.06 6.75
N ALA A 141 -24.12 1.17 7.17
CA ALA A 141 -24.13 2.32 6.29
C ALA A 141 -22.70 2.69 5.82
N PRO A 142 -22.51 3.21 4.60
CA PRO A 142 -21.19 3.58 4.07
C PRO A 142 -20.40 4.59 4.92
N GLU A 143 -21.11 5.42 5.70
CA GLU A 143 -20.53 6.43 6.59
C GLU A 143 -19.77 5.78 7.77
N ASP A 144 -20.22 4.60 8.21
CA ASP A 144 -19.67 3.85 9.34
C ASP A 144 -18.66 2.76 8.89
N ILE A 145 -18.31 2.73 7.60
CA ILE A 145 -17.28 1.83 7.06
C ILE A 145 -16.10 2.63 6.54
N HIS A 146 -14.90 2.28 6.99
CA HIS A 146 -13.64 2.75 6.45
C HIS A 146 -12.91 1.60 5.74
N VAL A 147 -12.76 1.69 4.42
CA VAL A 147 -11.95 0.76 3.63
C VAL A 147 -10.48 1.07 3.88
N TYR A 148 -9.79 0.19 4.61
CA TYR A 148 -8.39 0.37 4.99
C TYR A 148 -7.44 -0.14 3.89
N SER A 149 -7.79 -1.26 3.26
CA SER A 149 -7.12 -1.83 2.08
C SER A 149 -8.12 -2.55 1.18
N ILE A 150 -7.63 -3.21 0.12
CA ILE A 150 -8.47 -4.03 -0.77
C ILE A 150 -9.14 -5.21 -0.05
N ASP A 151 -8.54 -5.67 1.04
CA ASP A 151 -8.93 -6.85 1.81
C ASP A 151 -9.23 -6.56 3.29
N GLU A 152 -9.14 -5.29 3.71
CA GLU A 152 -9.30 -4.89 5.09
C GLU A 152 -10.27 -3.71 5.23
N VAL A 153 -11.23 -3.84 6.16
CA VAL A 153 -12.18 -2.79 6.51
C VAL A 153 -12.21 -2.57 8.03
N MET A 154 -12.48 -1.33 8.43
CA MET A 154 -12.84 -0.95 9.79
C MET A 154 -14.29 -0.48 9.80
N ILE A 155 -15.05 -0.90 10.80
CA ILE A 155 -16.50 -0.71 10.90
C ILE A 155 -16.85 -0.20 12.29
N ASP A 156 -17.65 0.87 12.39
CA ASP A 156 -18.28 1.29 13.64
C ASP A 156 -19.55 0.47 13.85
N LEU A 157 -19.54 -0.42 14.84
CA LEU A 157 -20.68 -1.29 15.14
C LEU A 157 -21.65 -0.65 16.14
N THR A 158 -21.26 0.45 16.78
CA THR A 158 -21.88 0.96 18.01
C THR A 158 -23.41 1.03 17.94
N SER A 159 -23.93 1.72 16.92
CA SER A 159 -25.39 1.91 16.75
C SER A 159 -26.12 0.66 16.23
N TYR A 160 -25.40 -0.29 15.63
CA TYR A 160 -25.98 -1.45 14.95
C TYR A 160 -26.25 -2.61 15.89
N LEU A 161 -25.51 -2.71 17.01
CA LEU A 161 -25.69 -3.79 18.00
C LEU A 161 -27.09 -3.76 18.60
N ASP A 162 -27.57 -2.56 18.96
CA ASP A 162 -28.91 -2.36 19.50
C ASP A 162 -29.99 -2.59 18.44
N ILE A 163 -29.75 -2.20 17.18
CA ILE A 163 -30.70 -2.41 16.06
C ILE A 163 -30.90 -3.90 15.78
N TYR A 164 -29.81 -4.67 15.75
CA TYR A 164 -29.88 -6.11 15.46
C TYR A 164 -30.16 -6.96 16.70
N HIS A 165 -30.09 -6.40 17.91
CA HIS A 165 -30.20 -7.11 19.19
C HIS A 165 -29.24 -8.30 19.30
N VAL A 166 -28.00 -8.11 18.84
CA VAL A 166 -26.96 -9.15 18.85
C VAL A 166 -25.66 -8.64 19.44
N SER A 167 -24.81 -9.57 19.90
CA SER A 167 -23.47 -9.23 20.34
C SER A 167 -22.58 -8.78 19.16
N PRO A 168 -21.50 -8.03 19.42
CA PRO A 168 -20.52 -7.68 18.40
C PRO A 168 -19.98 -8.89 17.63
N GLU A 169 -19.65 -9.96 18.35
CA GLU A 169 -19.13 -11.21 17.80
C GLU A 169 -20.16 -11.85 16.86
N GLN A 170 -21.44 -11.85 17.23
CA GLN A 170 -22.52 -12.39 16.41
C GLN A 170 -22.74 -11.57 15.13
N LEU A 171 -22.72 -10.23 15.20
CA LEU A 171 -22.87 -9.38 14.02
C LEU A 171 -21.70 -9.56 13.04
N VAL A 172 -20.48 -9.56 13.55
CA VAL A 172 -19.27 -9.79 12.74
C VAL A 172 -19.28 -11.18 12.13
N LYS A 173 -19.59 -12.22 12.92
CA LYS A 173 -19.70 -13.59 12.43
C LYS A 173 -20.72 -13.70 11.30
N LYS A 174 -21.89 -13.06 11.43
CA LYS A 174 -22.92 -13.03 10.38
C LYS A 174 -22.41 -12.39 9.08
N MET A 175 -21.70 -11.26 9.16
CA MET A 175 -21.10 -10.62 7.99
C MET A 175 -20.06 -11.51 7.32
N VAL A 176 -19.17 -12.16 8.10
CA VAL A 176 -18.13 -13.04 7.57
C VAL A 176 -18.73 -14.30 6.93
N GLN A 177 -19.76 -14.88 7.53
CA GLN A 177 -20.49 -16.02 6.94
C GLN A 177 -21.15 -15.64 5.62
N ASP A 178 -21.80 -14.47 5.53
CA ASP A 178 -22.39 -13.98 4.27
C ASP A 178 -21.29 -13.77 3.21
N ILE A 179 -20.12 -13.22 3.58
CA ILE A 179 -18.96 -13.14 2.69
C ILE A 179 -18.54 -14.52 2.19
N TYR A 180 -18.40 -15.49 3.09
CA TYR A 180 -18.00 -16.85 2.73
C TYR A 180 -19.00 -17.52 1.79
N VAL A 181 -20.31 -17.37 2.04
CA VAL A 181 -21.36 -17.93 1.16
C VAL A 181 -21.32 -17.28 -0.23
N ASN A 182 -21.06 -15.97 -0.33
CA ASN A 182 -21.09 -15.26 -1.61
C ASN A 182 -19.78 -15.40 -2.41
N THR A 183 -18.65 -15.67 -1.74
CA THR A 183 -17.32 -15.57 -2.37
C THR A 183 -16.39 -16.76 -2.12
N GLY A 184 -16.75 -17.67 -1.20
CA GLY A 184 -15.89 -18.76 -0.72
C GLY A 184 -14.67 -18.30 0.09
N ILE A 185 -14.60 -17.02 0.46
CA ILE A 185 -13.46 -16.43 1.19
C ILE A 185 -13.84 -16.23 2.64
N THR A 186 -12.99 -16.69 3.56
CA THR A 186 -13.14 -16.44 5.00
C THR A 186 -12.32 -15.23 5.44
N ALA A 187 -12.60 -14.72 6.64
CA ALA A 187 -11.96 -13.54 7.21
C ALA A 187 -11.52 -13.78 8.66
N THR A 188 -10.58 -12.97 9.11
CA THR A 188 -10.23 -12.78 10.52
C THR A 188 -10.77 -11.44 10.97
N ALA A 189 -11.30 -11.36 12.18
CA ALA A 189 -11.83 -10.12 12.71
C ALA A 189 -11.32 -9.82 14.12
N GLY A 190 -11.17 -8.54 14.41
CA GLY A 190 -10.88 -8.01 15.73
C GLY A 190 -11.93 -7.02 16.13
N ILE A 191 -12.36 -7.07 17.39
CA ILE A 191 -13.36 -6.18 17.97
C ILE A 191 -12.68 -5.37 19.05
N GLY A 192 -12.95 -4.07 19.14
CA GLY A 192 -12.38 -3.26 20.20
C GLY A 192 -13.15 -1.99 20.50
N THR A 193 -12.80 -1.35 21.62
CA THR A 193 -13.43 -0.10 22.07
C THR A 193 -13.00 1.12 21.27
N ASN A 194 -11.95 1.00 20.46
CA ASN A 194 -11.45 2.02 19.54
C ASN A 194 -10.80 1.37 18.30
N LEU A 195 -10.45 2.17 17.30
CA LEU A 195 -9.86 1.71 16.03
C LEU A 195 -8.51 1.00 16.21
N TYR A 196 -7.69 1.43 17.17
CA TYR A 196 -6.41 0.77 17.46
C TYR A 196 -6.61 -0.63 18.03
N LEU A 197 -7.50 -0.76 19.03
CA LEU A 197 -7.72 -2.04 19.71
C LEU A 197 -8.40 -3.07 18.82
N CYS A 198 -9.35 -2.69 17.96
CA CYS A 198 -9.95 -3.64 17.02
C CYS A 198 -8.91 -4.15 16.01
N LYS A 199 -8.03 -3.26 15.52
CA LYS A 199 -6.92 -3.62 14.63
C LYS A 199 -5.90 -4.54 15.31
N VAL A 200 -5.48 -4.23 16.53
CA VAL A 200 -4.56 -5.07 17.30
C VAL A 200 -5.17 -6.42 17.68
N ALA A 201 -6.45 -6.44 18.04
CA ALA A 201 -7.17 -7.68 18.32
C ALA A 201 -7.14 -8.61 17.10
N MET A 202 -7.38 -8.05 15.91
CA MET A 202 -7.32 -8.79 14.66
C MET A 202 -5.91 -9.26 14.31
N ASP A 203 -4.92 -8.36 14.41
CA ASP A 203 -3.57 -8.62 13.93
C ASP A 203 -2.73 -9.51 14.85
N ILE A 204 -2.96 -9.48 16.15
CA ILE A 204 -2.15 -10.21 17.12
C ILE A 204 -2.96 -11.34 17.74
N VAL A 205 -4.12 -11.04 18.33
CA VAL A 205 -4.84 -12.01 19.16
C VAL A 205 -5.57 -13.02 18.28
N ALA A 206 -6.36 -12.57 17.30
CA ALA A 206 -7.19 -13.44 16.48
C ALA A 206 -6.37 -14.44 15.65
N LYS A 207 -5.10 -14.16 15.34
CA LYS A 207 -4.22 -15.10 14.63
C LYS A 207 -3.90 -16.37 15.45
N HIS A 208 -3.99 -16.29 16.77
CA HIS A 208 -3.73 -17.40 17.71
C HIS A 208 -5.02 -18.05 18.23
N VAL A 209 -6.19 -17.53 17.87
CA VAL A 209 -7.48 -18.12 18.21
C VAL A 209 -7.74 -19.28 17.24
N GLU A 210 -8.15 -20.42 17.79
CA GLU A 210 -8.61 -21.54 16.97
C GLU A 210 -9.85 -21.09 16.19
N PRO A 211 -9.92 -21.41 14.89
CA PRO A 211 -11.09 -21.07 14.11
C PRO A 211 -12.33 -21.73 14.70
N ASP A 212 -13.46 -21.05 14.65
CA ASP A 212 -14.75 -21.65 15.01
C ASP A 212 -15.20 -22.68 13.97
N GLU A 213 -16.39 -23.27 14.18
CA GLU A 213 -16.96 -24.28 13.27
C GLU A 213 -17.07 -23.80 11.80
N ASP A 214 -17.11 -22.49 11.57
CA ASP A 214 -17.21 -21.85 10.25
C ASP A 214 -15.85 -21.34 9.72
N GLY A 215 -14.75 -21.66 10.42
CA GLY A 215 -13.40 -21.26 10.02
C GLY A 215 -13.02 -19.81 10.40
N VAL A 216 -13.89 -19.09 11.13
CA VAL A 216 -13.75 -17.67 11.44
C VAL A 216 -12.95 -17.50 12.73
N ARG A 217 -12.06 -16.50 12.75
CA ARG A 217 -11.26 -16.14 13.92
C ARG A 217 -11.63 -14.74 14.38
N ILE A 218 -12.19 -14.64 15.58
CA ILE A 218 -12.59 -13.38 16.19
C ILE A 218 -11.86 -13.21 17.52
N ALA A 219 -11.27 -12.04 17.75
CA ALA A 219 -10.75 -11.66 19.06
C ALA A 219 -11.29 -10.29 19.47
N LYS A 220 -11.33 -10.04 20.79
CA LYS A 220 -11.80 -8.77 21.35
C LYS A 220 -10.78 -8.19 22.31
N LEU A 221 -10.58 -6.88 22.24
CA LEU A 221 -9.77 -6.12 23.19
C LEU A 221 -10.47 -4.85 23.65
N ASP A 222 -10.38 -4.59 24.94
CA ASP A 222 -10.57 -3.28 25.56
C ASP A 222 -9.23 -2.82 26.16
N GLU A 223 -9.16 -1.63 26.73
CA GLU A 223 -7.91 -1.06 27.25
C GLU A 223 -7.32 -1.93 28.36
N ILE A 224 -8.16 -2.55 29.19
CA ILE A 224 -7.71 -3.35 30.34
C ILE A 224 -7.15 -4.69 29.87
N SER A 225 -7.89 -5.41 29.04
CA SER A 225 -7.49 -6.69 28.46
C SER A 225 -6.26 -6.51 27.58
N TYR A 226 -6.19 -5.47 26.76
CA TYR A 226 -5.00 -5.11 25.98
C TYR A 226 -3.74 -5.03 26.85
N ARG A 227 -3.78 -4.25 27.94
CA ARG A 227 -2.63 -4.08 28.84
C ARG A 227 -2.24 -5.41 29.51
N LYS A 228 -3.22 -6.22 29.92
CA LYS A 228 -2.98 -7.52 30.55
C LYS A 228 -2.37 -8.55 29.58
N LEU A 229 -2.85 -8.58 28.34
CA LEU A 229 -2.49 -9.59 27.35
C LEU A 229 -1.21 -9.23 26.58
N LEU A 230 -1.01 -7.94 26.25
CA LEU A 230 -0.08 -7.54 25.20
C LEU A 230 1.06 -6.62 25.64
N TRP A 231 1.09 -6.13 26.88
CA TRP A 231 2.21 -5.28 27.32
C TRP A 231 3.58 -5.96 27.30
N SER A 232 3.64 -7.29 27.42
CA SER A 232 4.87 -8.08 27.30
C SER A 232 5.07 -8.69 25.91
N HIS A 233 4.18 -8.40 24.94
CA HIS A 233 4.22 -9.01 23.61
C HIS A 233 5.50 -8.62 22.86
N THR A 234 6.11 -9.61 22.22
CA THR A 234 7.24 -9.42 21.30
C THR A 234 7.03 -10.27 20.05
N PRO A 235 7.45 -9.79 18.87
CA PRO A 235 8.11 -8.51 18.62
C PRO A 235 7.15 -7.30 18.62
N ILE A 236 7.65 -6.12 19.03
CA ILE A 236 6.84 -4.88 19.01
C ILE A 236 6.41 -4.45 17.61
N THR A 237 7.02 -5.01 16.56
CA THR A 237 6.64 -4.74 15.17
C THR A 237 5.29 -5.34 14.76
N ASP A 238 4.68 -6.15 15.62
CA ASP A 238 3.34 -6.69 15.39
C ASP A 238 2.24 -5.66 15.70
N PHE A 239 2.55 -4.62 16.47
CA PHE A 239 1.61 -3.56 16.77
C PHE A 239 1.46 -2.60 15.59
N TRP A 240 0.22 -2.20 15.35
CA TRP A 240 -0.13 -1.22 14.32
C TRP A 240 0.69 0.06 14.51
N ARG A 241 1.13 0.65 13.39
CA ARG A 241 2.03 1.82 13.30
C ARG A 241 3.48 1.64 13.80
N VAL A 242 3.86 0.51 14.41
CA VAL A 242 5.24 0.27 14.85
C VAL A 242 6.06 -0.49 13.79
N GLY A 243 6.77 0.26 12.93
CA GLY A 243 7.66 -0.32 11.92
C GLY A 243 9.05 -0.72 12.44
N ARG A 244 9.84 -1.41 11.60
CA ARG A 244 11.25 -1.79 11.93
C ARG A 244 12.12 -0.61 12.35
N GLY A 245 11.87 0.58 11.80
CA GLY A 245 12.58 1.80 12.17
C GLY A 245 12.30 2.22 13.61
N TYR A 246 11.03 2.20 14.02
CA TYR A 246 10.62 2.45 15.40
C TYR A 246 11.22 1.39 16.33
N ALA A 247 11.04 0.11 16.03
CA ALA A 247 11.57 -0.98 16.84
C ALA A 247 13.10 -0.89 17.02
N LYS A 248 13.86 -0.59 15.96
CA LYS A 248 15.32 -0.39 16.04
C LYS A 248 15.67 0.81 16.91
N LYS A 249 14.96 1.93 16.76
CA LYS A 249 15.22 3.14 17.54
C LYS A 249 14.87 2.93 19.01
N LEU A 250 13.74 2.30 19.33
CA LEU A 250 13.34 1.95 20.70
C LEU A 250 14.34 0.97 21.36
N ALA A 251 14.77 -0.05 20.63
CA ALA A 251 15.74 -1.04 21.13
C ALA A 251 17.10 -0.42 21.50
N GLN A 252 17.53 0.65 20.81
CA GLN A 252 18.75 1.39 21.18
C GLN A 252 18.67 2.03 22.58
N TYR A 253 17.45 2.25 23.08
CA TYR A 253 17.17 2.77 24.41
C TYR A 253 16.58 1.68 25.32
N GLY A 254 16.73 0.39 24.99
CA GLY A 254 16.25 -0.70 25.84
C GLY A 254 14.73 -0.87 25.95
N LEU A 255 13.96 -0.25 25.06
CA LEU A 255 12.50 -0.39 25.01
C LEU A 255 12.14 -1.44 23.95
N TYR A 256 11.50 -2.54 24.35
CA TYR A 256 11.23 -3.69 23.48
C TYR A 256 9.75 -4.05 23.35
N THR A 257 8.91 -3.52 24.22
CA THR A 257 7.48 -3.86 24.32
C THR A 257 6.61 -2.60 24.50
N MET A 258 5.31 -2.73 24.28
CA MET A 258 4.37 -1.64 24.59
C MET A 258 4.33 -1.31 26.09
N GLY A 259 4.54 -2.31 26.96
CA GLY A 259 4.67 -2.08 28.40
C GLY A 259 5.89 -1.24 28.78
N ASP A 260 7.00 -1.40 28.06
CA ASP A 260 8.19 -0.55 28.27
C ASP A 260 7.93 0.89 27.88
N ILE A 261 7.23 1.13 26.76
CA ILE A 261 6.85 2.47 26.31
C ILE A 261 5.89 3.12 27.32
N ALA A 262 4.86 2.39 27.76
CA ALA A 262 3.91 2.87 28.77
C ALA A 262 4.62 3.20 30.10
N ARG A 263 5.59 2.40 30.52
CA ARG A 263 6.41 2.69 31.71
C ARG A 263 7.32 3.90 31.49
N CYS A 264 7.92 4.02 30.30
CA CYS A 264 8.75 5.16 29.93
C CYS A 264 7.96 6.46 29.96
N SER A 265 6.70 6.47 29.52
CA SER A 265 5.87 7.69 29.56
C SER A 265 5.50 8.14 30.97
N LEU A 266 5.66 7.30 32.00
CA LEU A 266 5.37 7.65 33.40
C LEU A 266 6.59 8.15 34.18
N GLY A 267 7.79 8.10 33.59
CA GLY A 267 9.00 8.53 34.28
C GLY A 267 9.02 10.02 34.54
N ASP A 268 9.58 10.41 35.68
CA ASP A 268 9.77 11.81 36.03
C ASP A 268 10.89 12.46 35.20
N GLU A 269 11.01 13.78 35.26
CA GLU A 269 12.03 14.55 34.51
C GLU A 269 13.47 14.12 34.82
N ARG A 270 13.69 13.50 35.99
CA ARG A 270 15.01 13.02 36.43
C ARG A 270 15.30 11.59 35.99
N SER A 271 14.28 10.83 35.58
CA SER A 271 14.41 9.47 35.09
C SER A 271 14.96 9.46 33.67
N TYR A 272 15.85 8.50 33.38
CA TYR A 272 16.36 8.30 32.03
C TYR A 272 15.24 7.95 31.03
N HIS A 273 14.31 7.09 31.47
CA HIS A 273 13.07 6.78 30.76
C HIS A 273 11.99 7.71 31.24
N ASN A 274 11.64 8.69 30.41
CA ASN A 274 10.57 9.65 30.65
C ASN A 274 9.86 9.96 29.32
N GLU A 275 8.77 10.71 29.39
CA GLU A 275 7.99 11.13 28.22
C GLU A 275 8.84 11.96 27.24
N ASP A 276 9.69 12.87 27.74
CA ASP A 276 10.57 13.72 26.92
C ASP A 276 11.55 12.92 26.05
N LEU A 277 12.00 11.75 26.52
CA LEU A 277 12.78 10.84 25.69
C LEU A 277 11.99 10.43 24.44
N LEU A 278 10.73 10.03 24.60
CA LEU A 278 9.91 9.57 23.47
C LEU A 278 9.68 10.72 22.47
N TYR A 279 9.38 11.93 22.94
CA TYR A 279 9.23 13.11 22.09
C TYR A 279 10.54 13.50 21.38
N ARG A 280 11.69 13.42 22.04
CA ARG A 280 12.99 13.63 21.36
C ARG A 280 13.26 12.59 20.27
N LEU A 281 12.77 11.36 20.45
CA LEU A 281 12.97 10.29 19.49
C LEU A 281 11.99 10.38 18.30
N PHE A 282 10.72 10.69 18.53
CA PHE A 282 9.68 10.55 17.51
C PHE A 282 8.96 11.85 17.14
N GLY A 283 9.33 12.97 17.79
CA GLY A 283 8.63 14.24 17.65
C GLY A 283 7.18 14.11 18.06
N ILE A 284 6.29 14.79 17.34
CA ILE A 284 4.84 14.73 17.58
C ILE A 284 4.25 13.31 17.50
N ASN A 285 4.90 12.38 16.78
CA ASN A 285 4.42 11.00 16.70
C ASN A 285 4.62 10.21 18.01
N ALA A 286 5.36 10.76 18.99
CA ALA A 286 5.51 10.15 20.30
C ALA A 286 4.17 10.02 21.02
N GLU A 287 3.30 11.04 20.89
CA GLU A 287 1.95 11.05 21.48
C GLU A 287 1.16 9.81 21.08
N LEU A 288 1.08 9.55 19.77
CA LEU A 288 0.38 8.40 19.20
C LEU A 288 0.97 7.08 19.69
N LEU A 289 2.31 7.00 19.82
CA LEU A 289 2.98 5.81 20.33
C LEU A 289 2.68 5.58 21.82
N ILE A 290 2.61 6.64 22.62
CA ILE A 290 2.27 6.60 24.04
C ILE A 290 0.81 6.18 24.21
N ASP A 291 -0.11 6.83 23.49
CA ASP A 291 -1.53 6.51 23.53
C ASP A 291 -1.78 5.04 23.15
N HIS A 292 -1.17 4.57 22.07
CA HIS A 292 -1.24 3.16 21.64
C HIS A 292 -0.63 2.21 22.68
N ALA A 293 0.44 2.60 23.38
CA ALA A 293 1.00 1.82 24.49
C ALA A 293 0.00 1.68 25.66
N TRP A 294 -0.88 2.66 25.86
CA TRP A 294 -1.97 2.62 26.83
C TRP A 294 -3.28 2.01 26.28
N GLY A 295 -3.32 1.66 24.99
CA GLY A 295 -4.48 1.11 24.30
C GLY A 295 -5.52 2.16 23.88
N TRP A 296 -5.11 3.43 23.79
CA TRP A 296 -5.98 4.57 23.54
C TRP A 296 -5.85 5.04 22.10
N GLU A 297 -6.98 5.35 21.47
CA GLU A 297 -7.06 5.93 20.14
C GLU A 297 -8.36 6.73 20.05
N PRO A 298 -8.30 8.07 20.08
CA PRO A 298 -9.51 8.90 20.04
C PRO A 298 -10.10 9.03 18.63
N CYS A 299 -9.36 8.71 17.57
CA CYS A 299 -9.84 8.87 16.20
C CYS A 299 -11.03 7.95 15.90
N THR A 300 -12.06 8.53 15.29
CA THR A 300 -13.31 7.87 14.94
C THR A 300 -13.46 7.76 13.42
N ILE A 301 -14.35 6.89 12.93
CA ILE A 301 -14.60 6.80 11.48
C ILE A 301 -15.14 8.13 10.94
N ALA A 302 -15.95 8.85 11.71
CA ALA A 302 -16.42 10.19 11.36
C ALA A 302 -15.25 11.17 11.18
N ASP A 303 -14.23 11.13 12.05
CA ASP A 303 -13.04 11.98 11.92
C ASP A 303 -12.24 11.63 10.66
N VAL A 304 -12.07 10.33 10.38
CA VAL A 304 -11.39 9.86 9.15
C VAL A 304 -12.11 10.38 7.90
N LYS A 305 -13.44 10.33 7.87
CA LYS A 305 -14.26 10.84 6.75
C LYS A 305 -14.29 12.37 6.70
N GLY A 306 -14.18 13.02 7.86
CA GLY A 306 -14.15 14.47 8.04
C GLY A 306 -12.80 15.10 7.68
N TYR A 307 -11.71 14.32 7.69
CA TYR A 307 -10.37 14.83 7.41
C TYR A 307 -10.27 15.50 6.03
N ARG A 308 -9.73 16.72 6.01
CA ARG A 308 -9.43 17.47 4.79
C ARG A 308 -7.95 17.82 4.80
N PRO A 309 -7.15 17.26 3.88
CA PRO A 309 -5.73 17.57 3.82
C PRO A 309 -5.54 19.02 3.36
N GLU A 310 -4.52 19.69 3.91
CA GLU A 310 -4.11 21.03 3.47
C GLU A 310 -3.64 21.03 2.02
N THR A 311 -2.89 19.98 1.63
CA THR A 311 -2.42 19.79 0.25
C THR A 311 -2.70 18.37 -0.22
N LYS A 312 -3.06 18.26 -1.50
CA LYS A 312 -3.26 16.98 -2.19
C LYS A 312 -2.11 16.75 -3.16
N SER A 313 -1.74 15.49 -3.35
CA SER A 313 -0.76 15.09 -4.36
C SER A 313 -1.20 13.80 -5.05
N ILE A 314 -0.76 13.63 -6.30
CA ILE A 314 -0.89 12.40 -7.06
C ILE A 314 0.51 12.00 -7.48
N CYS A 315 0.90 10.78 -7.14
CA CYS A 315 2.21 10.25 -7.47
C CYS A 315 2.10 8.99 -8.33
N SER A 316 3.03 8.88 -9.28
CA SER A 316 3.20 7.70 -10.11
C SER A 316 4.65 7.25 -10.06
N GLY A 317 4.85 5.99 -9.72
CA GLY A 317 6.16 5.39 -9.56
C GLY A 317 6.30 4.13 -10.41
N GLN A 318 7.49 3.94 -10.98
CA GLN A 318 7.80 2.77 -11.80
C GLN A 318 9.19 2.24 -11.48
N VAL A 319 9.26 0.92 -11.24
CA VAL A 319 10.52 0.16 -11.23
C VAL A 319 10.68 -0.48 -12.60
N LEU A 320 11.77 -0.16 -13.30
CA LEU A 320 12.03 -0.64 -14.64
C LEU A 320 12.38 -2.14 -14.64
N HIS A 321 12.06 -2.86 -15.71
CA HIS A 321 12.33 -4.32 -15.81
C HIS A 321 13.83 -4.62 -15.80
N CYS A 322 14.62 -3.82 -16.50
CA CYS A 322 16.08 -3.82 -16.50
C CYS A 322 16.63 -2.41 -16.21
N PRO A 323 17.93 -2.27 -15.89
CA PRO A 323 18.57 -0.96 -15.77
C PRO A 323 18.56 -0.25 -17.12
N TYR A 324 18.13 1.01 -17.15
CA TYR A 324 18.07 1.83 -18.36
C TYR A 324 19.18 2.88 -18.36
N GLU A 325 19.68 3.22 -19.54
CA GLU A 325 20.47 4.42 -19.75
C GLU A 325 19.61 5.68 -19.62
N ALA A 326 20.23 6.82 -19.29
CA ALA A 326 19.52 8.07 -19.06
C ALA A 326 18.64 8.50 -20.23
N GLN A 327 19.08 8.30 -21.48
CA GLN A 327 18.29 8.65 -22.66
C GLN A 327 17.03 7.80 -22.80
N LYS A 328 17.15 6.49 -22.53
CA LYS A 328 16.02 5.54 -22.59
C LYS A 328 15.02 5.81 -21.46
N ALA A 329 15.50 6.12 -20.26
CA ALA A 329 14.66 6.47 -19.12
C ALA A 329 13.93 7.81 -19.30
N ARG A 330 14.48 8.75 -20.08
CA ARG A 330 13.81 10.01 -20.45
C ARG A 330 12.51 9.77 -21.22
N ILE A 331 12.47 8.77 -22.10
CA ILE A 331 11.25 8.36 -22.83
C ILE A 331 10.17 7.91 -21.84
N VAL A 332 10.55 7.10 -20.85
CA VAL A 332 9.62 6.64 -19.81
C VAL A 332 9.12 7.82 -18.96
N MET A 333 9.99 8.77 -18.60
CA MET A 333 9.58 9.98 -17.88
C MET A 333 8.53 10.79 -18.64
N ARG A 334 8.71 10.94 -19.96
CA ARG A 334 7.73 11.58 -20.85
C ARG A 334 6.38 10.86 -20.81
N GLU A 335 6.37 9.53 -20.91
CA GLU A 335 5.13 8.75 -20.82
C GLU A 335 4.45 8.89 -19.45
N MET A 336 5.24 8.90 -18.37
CA MET A 336 4.74 9.07 -17.01
C MET A 336 4.12 10.45 -16.81
N ALA A 337 4.74 11.51 -17.34
CA ALA A 337 4.21 12.88 -17.27
C ALA A 337 2.91 13.03 -18.09
N ASP A 338 2.83 12.40 -19.26
CA ASP A 338 1.61 12.41 -20.07
C ASP A 338 0.47 11.65 -19.40
N ALA A 339 0.76 10.48 -18.83
CA ALA A 339 -0.23 9.71 -18.08
C ALA A 339 -0.73 10.47 -16.84
N LEU A 340 0.18 11.14 -16.12
CA LEU A 340 -0.16 12.00 -14.99
C LEU A 340 -1.07 13.15 -15.42
N SER A 341 -0.78 13.79 -16.55
CA SER A 341 -1.63 14.84 -17.12
C SER A 341 -3.05 14.34 -17.43
N LEU A 342 -3.19 13.18 -18.10
CA LEU A 342 -4.49 12.58 -18.37
C LEU A 342 -5.24 12.21 -17.08
N GLU A 343 -4.53 11.75 -16.05
CA GLU A 343 -5.12 11.46 -14.74
C GLU A 343 -5.66 12.74 -14.08
N LEU A 344 -4.90 13.84 -14.13
CA LEU A 344 -5.34 15.14 -13.61
C LEU A 344 -6.60 15.63 -14.33
N VAL A 345 -6.65 15.56 -15.66
CA VAL A 345 -7.83 15.92 -16.45
C VAL A 345 -9.03 15.06 -16.08
N SER A 346 -8.84 13.74 -15.93
CA SER A 346 -9.94 12.83 -15.56
C SER A 346 -10.56 13.13 -14.19
N LYS A 347 -9.78 13.75 -13.30
CA LYS A 347 -10.21 14.14 -11.94
C LYS A 347 -10.61 15.61 -11.83
N GLY A 348 -10.49 16.40 -12.90
CA GLY A 348 -10.77 17.85 -12.87
C GLY A 348 -9.77 18.64 -12.02
N LEU A 349 -8.54 18.16 -11.90
CA LEU A 349 -7.50 18.74 -11.05
C LEU A 349 -6.42 19.42 -11.89
N VAL A 350 -5.76 20.42 -11.29
CA VAL A 350 -4.59 21.10 -11.84
C VAL A 350 -3.47 21.20 -10.80
N THR A 351 -2.23 21.32 -11.25
CA THR A 351 -1.04 21.40 -10.40
C THR A 351 -0.13 22.56 -10.81
N ASP A 352 0.58 23.14 -9.86
CA ASP A 352 1.67 24.09 -10.10
C ASP A 352 3.05 23.52 -9.75
N GLN A 353 3.15 22.26 -9.30
CA GLN A 353 4.42 21.71 -8.83
C GLN A 353 4.59 20.26 -9.22
N LEU A 354 5.73 19.97 -9.85
CA LEU A 354 6.18 18.61 -10.14
C LEU A 354 7.41 18.26 -9.30
N VAL A 355 7.40 17.05 -8.74
CA VAL A 355 8.55 16.44 -8.07
C VAL A 355 8.95 15.19 -8.82
N VAL A 356 10.22 15.10 -9.22
CA VAL A 356 10.79 13.93 -9.88
C VAL A 356 11.85 13.32 -8.99
N THR A 357 11.83 11.99 -8.85
CA THR A 357 12.86 11.23 -8.14
C THR A 357 13.36 10.08 -8.99
N ILE A 358 14.69 10.00 -9.12
CA ILE A 358 15.42 9.00 -9.90
C ILE A 358 16.17 8.07 -8.95
N GLY A 359 15.88 6.79 -9.05
CA GLY A 359 16.62 5.74 -8.35
C GLY A 359 17.58 5.03 -9.30
N TYR A 360 18.88 5.11 -9.01
CA TYR A 360 19.92 4.45 -9.79
C TYR A 360 20.03 2.96 -9.48
N ASP A 361 20.54 2.20 -10.44
CA ASP A 361 20.78 0.77 -10.30
C ASP A 361 22.06 0.46 -9.51
N ARG A 362 22.10 -0.69 -8.84
CA ARG A 362 23.28 -1.17 -8.13
C ARG A 362 24.44 -1.52 -9.05
N LYS A 363 24.16 -1.91 -10.31
CA LYS A 363 25.18 -2.28 -11.29
C LYS A 363 26.17 -1.14 -11.56
N ASN A 364 25.76 0.10 -11.30
CA ASN A 364 26.66 1.26 -11.36
C ASN A 364 27.86 1.16 -10.42
N LEU A 365 27.75 0.41 -9.31
CA LEU A 365 28.84 0.19 -8.36
C LEU A 365 29.56 -1.15 -8.58
N GLU A 366 28.96 -2.07 -9.36
CA GLU A 366 29.51 -3.39 -9.66
C GLU A 366 30.33 -3.38 -10.97
N SER A 367 30.07 -2.42 -11.87
CA SER A 367 30.73 -2.30 -13.17
C SER A 367 32.10 -1.62 -13.07
N GLN A 368 33.12 -2.22 -13.68
CA GLN A 368 34.45 -1.61 -13.83
C GLN A 368 34.46 -0.41 -14.82
N GLN A 369 33.39 -0.25 -15.61
CA GLN A 369 33.30 0.79 -16.65
C GLN A 369 32.69 2.11 -16.15
N ILE A 370 32.00 2.10 -15.00
CA ILE A 370 31.31 3.29 -14.47
C ILE A 370 32.06 3.75 -13.22
N THR A 371 32.69 4.93 -13.30
CA THR A 371 33.37 5.53 -12.14
C THR A 371 32.40 6.46 -11.43
N TYR A 372 31.78 5.98 -10.35
CA TYR A 372 30.91 6.79 -9.51
C TYR A 372 31.65 7.24 -8.23
N THR A 373 31.79 8.56 -8.06
CA THR A 373 32.45 9.19 -6.89
C THR A 373 31.47 9.82 -5.90
N GLY A 374 30.17 9.73 -6.18
CA GLY A 374 29.13 10.34 -5.35
C GLY A 374 28.80 9.55 -4.07
N LYS A 375 27.80 10.05 -3.35
CA LYS A 375 27.37 9.45 -2.07
C LYS A 375 26.66 8.12 -2.30
N ILE A 376 27.06 7.10 -1.54
CA ILE A 376 26.49 5.75 -1.60
C ILE A 376 25.54 5.58 -0.43
N THR A 377 24.33 5.10 -0.72
CA THR A 377 23.34 4.74 0.29
C THR A 377 23.13 3.24 0.32
N THR A 378 22.56 2.74 1.41
CA THR A 378 22.25 1.31 1.57
C THR A 378 20.75 1.12 1.50
N ASN A 379 20.29 0.28 0.57
CA ASN A 379 18.88 0.00 0.41
C ASN A 379 18.34 -0.91 1.54
N ARG A 380 17.02 -1.12 1.56
CA ARG A 380 16.33 -1.97 2.55
C ARG A 380 16.89 -3.40 2.69
N TYR A 381 17.55 -3.91 1.65
CA TYR A 381 18.14 -5.26 1.62
C TYR A 381 19.64 -5.25 1.96
N GLY A 382 20.18 -4.16 2.50
CA GLY A 382 21.59 -4.04 2.86
C GLY A 382 22.53 -3.84 1.67
N LYS A 383 22.00 -3.61 0.45
CA LYS A 383 22.84 -3.44 -0.74
C LYS A 383 23.20 -1.98 -0.95
N LYS A 384 24.46 -1.73 -1.26
CA LYS A 384 24.99 -0.42 -1.64
C LYS A 384 24.45 -0.03 -3.01
N VAL A 385 23.94 1.19 -3.12
CA VAL A 385 23.45 1.81 -4.36
C VAL A 385 23.83 3.30 -4.37
N PRO A 386 23.97 3.93 -5.55
CA PRO A 386 24.12 5.38 -5.61
C PRO A 386 22.95 6.10 -4.93
N GLU A 387 23.21 7.25 -4.32
CA GLU A 387 22.15 8.10 -3.77
C GLU A 387 21.17 8.53 -4.87
N HIS A 388 19.88 8.59 -4.53
CA HIS A 388 18.84 8.98 -5.47
C HIS A 388 18.96 10.46 -5.83
N ALA A 389 18.66 10.80 -7.09
CA ALA A 389 18.51 12.20 -7.48
C ALA A 389 17.04 12.61 -7.29
N ASN A 390 16.81 13.76 -6.68
CA ASN A 390 15.49 14.33 -6.48
C ASN A 390 15.49 15.80 -6.91
N GLY A 391 14.37 16.26 -7.44
CA GLY A 391 14.19 17.66 -7.78
C GLY A 391 12.74 18.06 -7.81
N THR A 392 12.52 19.36 -7.68
CA THR A 392 11.22 20.01 -7.73
C THR A 392 11.26 21.11 -8.76
N VAL A 393 10.15 21.29 -9.48
CA VAL A 393 9.91 22.45 -10.36
C VAL A 393 8.53 23.02 -10.03
N ASN A 394 8.47 24.34 -9.87
CA ASN A 394 7.21 25.07 -9.79
C ASN A 394 6.92 25.64 -11.17
N LEU A 395 5.68 25.51 -11.61
CA LEU A 395 5.15 26.02 -12.86
C LEU A 395 4.63 27.43 -12.61
N GLU A 396 4.72 28.29 -13.62
CA GLU A 396 4.22 29.68 -13.54
C GLU A 396 2.69 29.73 -13.36
N ARG A 397 1.99 28.69 -13.83
CA ARG A 397 0.54 28.56 -13.71
C ARG A 397 0.13 27.15 -13.32
N LYS A 398 -1.00 27.06 -12.63
CA LYS A 398 -1.68 25.79 -12.36
C LYS A 398 -2.21 25.21 -13.68
N THR A 399 -1.82 23.98 -14.00
CA THR A 399 -2.17 23.36 -15.28
C THR A 399 -2.35 21.85 -15.18
N SER A 400 -3.09 21.30 -16.14
CA SER A 400 -3.20 19.86 -16.43
C SER A 400 -2.79 19.53 -17.88
N SER A 401 -2.22 20.51 -18.60
CA SER A 401 -1.76 20.36 -19.99
C SER A 401 -0.70 19.28 -20.12
N SER A 402 -0.90 18.36 -21.06
CA SER A 402 0.09 17.33 -21.38
C SER A 402 1.39 17.99 -21.85
N HIS A 403 1.30 19.00 -22.71
CA HIS A 403 2.47 19.69 -23.24
C HIS A 403 3.33 20.32 -22.14
N LEU A 404 2.73 21.15 -21.29
CA LEU A 404 3.46 21.87 -20.23
C LEU A 404 4.05 20.91 -19.18
N LEU A 405 3.28 19.90 -18.76
CA LEU A 405 3.74 18.95 -17.75
C LEU A 405 4.86 18.04 -18.28
N ILE A 406 4.78 17.62 -19.54
CA ILE A 406 5.86 16.86 -20.19
C ILE A 406 7.13 17.71 -20.27
N GLN A 407 7.03 18.95 -20.75
CA GLN A 407 8.18 19.83 -20.88
C GLN A 407 8.87 20.05 -19.52
N ALA A 408 8.09 20.43 -18.50
CA ALA A 408 8.62 20.67 -17.17
C ALA A 408 9.25 19.41 -16.54
N ALA A 409 8.65 18.23 -16.74
CA ALA A 409 9.21 16.97 -16.26
C ALA A 409 10.52 16.62 -16.98
N GLU A 410 10.63 16.87 -18.28
CA GLU A 410 11.85 16.62 -19.05
C GLU A 410 12.99 17.56 -18.68
N GLU A 411 12.71 18.86 -18.55
CA GLU A 411 13.70 19.85 -18.12
C GLU A 411 14.20 19.55 -16.70
N LEU A 412 13.28 19.18 -15.80
CA LEU A 412 13.63 18.76 -14.45
C LEU A 412 14.48 17.50 -14.46
N TYR A 413 14.12 16.51 -15.28
CA TYR A 413 14.87 15.27 -15.45
C TYR A 413 16.30 15.54 -15.94
N ASP A 414 16.44 16.33 -17.01
CA ASP A 414 17.73 16.65 -17.63
C ASP A 414 18.65 17.44 -16.68
N ARG A 415 18.07 18.18 -15.73
CA ARG A 415 18.79 18.93 -14.68
C ARG A 415 19.31 18.04 -13.53
N ILE A 416 18.56 17.02 -13.13
CA ILE A 416 18.89 16.23 -11.92
C ILE A 416 19.58 14.89 -12.22
N VAL A 417 19.45 14.36 -13.43
CA VAL A 417 19.94 13.03 -13.78
C VAL A 417 21.45 13.04 -14.07
N ASP A 418 22.16 12.04 -13.53
CA ASP A 418 23.51 11.73 -13.99
C ASP A 418 23.43 10.86 -15.25
N ARG A 419 23.90 11.41 -16.37
CA ARG A 419 23.82 10.76 -17.69
C ARG A 419 24.66 9.49 -17.79
N ASN A 420 25.66 9.31 -16.92
CA ASN A 420 26.55 8.17 -16.92
C ASN A 420 26.03 6.98 -16.10
N LEU A 421 24.96 7.19 -15.32
CA LEU A 421 24.42 6.17 -14.43
C LEU A 421 23.21 5.46 -15.03
N LEU A 422 23.15 4.15 -14.79
CA LEU A 422 21.98 3.34 -15.10
C LEU A 422 20.87 3.58 -14.07
N ILE A 423 19.65 3.71 -14.56
CA ILE A 423 18.45 4.03 -13.78
C ILE A 423 17.61 2.76 -13.60
N ARG A 424 17.06 2.59 -12.39
CA ARG A 424 16.20 1.45 -12.02
C ARG A 424 14.79 1.86 -11.62
N ARG A 425 14.60 3.09 -11.14
CA ARG A 425 13.31 3.59 -10.67
C ARG A 425 13.10 5.04 -11.10
N LEU A 426 11.88 5.35 -11.52
CA LEU A 426 11.41 6.70 -11.81
C LEU A 426 10.16 6.96 -10.96
N ASN A 427 10.06 8.13 -10.36
CA ASN A 427 8.84 8.61 -9.73
C ASN A 427 8.58 10.04 -10.19
N ILE A 428 7.31 10.35 -10.46
CA ILE A 428 6.82 11.70 -10.70
C ILE A 428 5.63 11.97 -9.77
N SER A 429 5.54 13.16 -9.20
CA SER A 429 4.43 13.59 -8.36
C SER A 429 3.97 14.96 -8.77
N ALA A 430 2.66 15.13 -8.94
CA ALA A 430 1.99 16.43 -9.00
C ALA A 430 1.53 16.81 -7.60
N ASN A 431 1.99 17.95 -7.10
CA ASN A 431 1.70 18.46 -5.77
C ASN A 431 0.77 19.68 -5.85
N HIS A 432 0.33 20.19 -4.70
CA HIS A 432 -0.57 21.35 -4.59
C HIS A 432 -1.80 21.24 -5.51
N LEU A 433 -2.41 20.05 -5.55
CA LEU A 433 -3.54 19.83 -6.43
C LEU A 433 -4.75 20.65 -5.98
N VAL A 434 -5.32 21.39 -6.93
CA VAL A 434 -6.56 22.13 -6.75
C VAL A 434 -7.57 21.75 -7.81
N ASP A 435 -8.85 21.89 -7.48
CA ASP A 435 -9.92 21.76 -8.46
C ASP A 435 -9.81 22.90 -9.49
N GLU A 436 -9.99 22.57 -10.76
CA GLU A 436 -9.79 23.51 -11.85
C GLU A 436 -10.69 24.76 -11.73
N GLY A 437 -11.94 24.58 -11.30
CA GLY A 437 -12.85 25.70 -11.06
C GLY A 437 -12.48 26.58 -9.85
N GLN A 438 -11.55 26.15 -9.00
CA GLN A 438 -10.96 26.98 -7.94
C GLN A 438 -9.73 27.73 -8.45
N ALA A 439 -8.93 27.11 -9.32
CA ALA A 439 -7.76 27.73 -9.92
C ALA A 439 -8.10 28.96 -10.78
N GLU A 440 -9.23 28.94 -11.49
CA GLU A 440 -9.70 30.09 -12.28
C GLU A 440 -10.08 31.31 -11.44
N LYS A 441 -10.27 31.16 -10.12
CA LYS A 441 -10.70 32.24 -9.21
C LYS A 441 -9.54 32.89 -8.46
N GLU A 442 -8.34 32.34 -8.58
CA GLU A 442 -7.16 32.86 -7.90
C GLU A 442 -6.65 34.07 -8.69
N ILE A 443 -6.97 35.27 -8.20
CA ILE A 443 -6.56 36.53 -8.83
C ILE A 443 -5.07 36.73 -8.56
N THR A 444 -4.24 36.59 -9.59
CA THR A 444 -2.84 37.01 -9.54
C THR A 444 -2.75 38.52 -9.74
N TYR A 445 -2.05 39.21 -8.84
CA TYR A 445 -1.78 40.63 -8.96
C TYR A 445 -0.40 40.81 -9.58
N GLU A 446 -0.37 41.35 -10.80
CA GLU A 446 0.88 41.71 -11.47
C GLU A 446 1.09 43.22 -11.40
N GLN A 447 2.33 43.63 -11.13
CA GLN A 447 2.71 45.04 -11.17
C GLN A 447 3.03 45.43 -12.60
N TYR A 448 2.33 46.44 -13.11
CA TYR A 448 2.55 46.96 -14.45
C TYR A 448 3.89 47.74 -14.52
N ASP A 449 4.78 47.32 -15.40
CA ASP A 449 5.95 48.07 -15.88
C ASP A 449 5.64 48.96 -17.10
N LEU A 450 6.26 50.14 -17.18
CA LEU A 450 6.00 51.14 -18.22
C LEU A 450 6.59 50.77 -19.59
N PHE A 451 7.57 49.87 -19.63
CA PHE A 451 8.28 49.47 -20.85
C PHE A 451 7.76 48.17 -21.47
N THR A 452 6.72 47.58 -20.89
CA THR A 452 6.10 46.34 -21.37
C THR A 452 4.97 46.64 -22.36
N ASP A 453 4.99 45.99 -23.53
CA ASP A 453 3.89 46.05 -24.50
C ASP A 453 2.76 45.11 -24.07
N TYR A 454 1.81 45.65 -23.30
CA TYR A 454 0.65 44.91 -22.79
C TYR A 454 -0.24 44.36 -23.89
N HIS A 455 -0.36 45.04 -25.04
CA HIS A 455 -1.19 44.53 -26.14
C HIS A 455 -0.57 43.29 -26.78
N ALA A 456 0.76 43.27 -26.92
CA ALA A 456 1.47 42.07 -27.36
C ALA A 456 1.35 40.93 -26.34
N LEU A 457 1.43 41.25 -25.04
CA LEU A 457 1.31 40.29 -23.94
C LEU A 457 -0.09 39.68 -23.87
N GLU A 458 -1.14 40.50 -23.86
CA GLU A 458 -2.55 40.05 -23.87
C GLU A 458 -2.87 39.16 -25.08
N LYS A 459 -2.33 39.53 -26.26
CA LYS A 459 -2.51 38.73 -27.47
C LYS A 459 -1.85 37.36 -27.31
N LYS A 460 -0.63 37.32 -26.79
CA LYS A 460 0.11 36.07 -26.53
C LYS A 460 -0.60 35.19 -25.51
N GLU A 461 -1.06 35.76 -24.40
CA GLU A 461 -1.84 35.03 -23.38
C GLU A 461 -3.14 34.46 -23.95
N ARG A 462 -3.84 35.22 -24.80
CA ARG A 462 -5.07 34.75 -25.45
C ARG A 462 -4.79 33.58 -26.38
N GLU A 463 -3.75 33.68 -27.20
CA GLU A 463 -3.33 32.58 -28.10
C GLU A 463 -2.92 31.33 -27.30
N GLU A 464 -2.20 31.49 -26.19
CA GLU A 464 -1.84 30.39 -25.29
C GLU A 464 -3.06 29.76 -24.63
N ASN A 465 -4.00 30.56 -24.12
CA ASN A 465 -5.22 30.07 -23.50
C ASN A 465 -6.13 29.34 -24.51
N ASP A 466 -6.23 29.83 -25.76
CA ASP A 466 -6.97 29.15 -26.83
C ASP A 466 -6.32 27.81 -27.21
N ALA A 467 -4.98 27.76 -27.24
CA ALA A 467 -4.24 26.51 -27.48
C ALA A 467 -4.45 25.49 -26.36
N LEU A 468 -4.39 25.92 -25.10
CA LEU A 468 -4.64 25.07 -23.93
C LEU A 468 -6.09 24.56 -23.89
N ALA A 469 -7.06 25.42 -24.21
CA ALA A 469 -8.47 25.01 -24.31
C ALA A 469 -8.69 23.96 -25.41
N LYS A 470 -7.98 24.08 -26.53
CA LYS A 470 -8.00 23.09 -27.61
C LYS A 470 -7.36 21.76 -27.17
N GLU A 471 -6.21 21.81 -26.51
CA GLU A 471 -5.54 20.62 -25.97
C GLU A 471 -6.42 19.89 -24.95
N ARG A 472 -7.04 20.64 -24.04
CA ARG A 472 -7.98 20.09 -23.05
C ARG A 472 -9.11 19.30 -23.70
N LYS A 473 -9.74 19.85 -24.75
CA LYS A 473 -10.80 19.15 -25.50
C LYS A 473 -10.29 17.84 -26.12
N LEU A 474 -9.06 17.83 -26.61
CA LEU A 474 -8.42 16.61 -27.12
C LEU A 474 -8.16 15.59 -26.01
N GLN A 475 -7.65 16.01 -24.84
CA GLN A 475 -7.43 15.14 -23.70
C GLN A 475 -8.73 14.49 -23.20
N VAL A 476 -9.82 15.26 -23.12
CA VAL A 476 -11.16 14.74 -22.76
C VAL A 476 -11.62 13.70 -23.78
N ALA A 477 -11.54 14.00 -25.08
CA ALA A 477 -11.91 13.05 -26.13
C ALA A 477 -11.04 11.77 -26.09
N MET A 478 -9.75 11.90 -25.80
CA MET A 478 -8.85 10.76 -25.62
C MET A 478 -9.26 9.90 -24.42
N LEU A 479 -9.63 10.52 -23.30
CA LEU A 479 -10.10 9.83 -22.10
C LEU A 479 -11.41 9.07 -22.36
N GLU A 480 -12.37 9.68 -23.07
CA GLU A 480 -13.62 9.02 -23.45
C GLU A 480 -13.38 7.75 -24.28
N ILE A 481 -12.49 7.83 -25.29
CA ILE A 481 -12.10 6.67 -26.10
C ILE A 481 -11.42 5.60 -25.25
N LYS A 482 -10.47 5.99 -24.38
CA LYS A 482 -9.75 5.06 -23.50
C LYS A 482 -10.67 4.38 -22.49
N ASN A 483 -11.67 5.08 -21.96
CA ASN A 483 -12.64 4.52 -21.02
C ASN A 483 -13.56 3.51 -21.71
N ARG A 484 -13.91 3.73 -22.99
CA ARG A 484 -14.81 2.85 -23.74
C ARG A 484 -14.14 1.64 -24.37
N PHE A 485 -12.93 1.82 -24.91
CA PHE A 485 -12.24 0.80 -25.71
C PHE A 485 -10.95 0.27 -25.06
N GLY A 486 -10.62 0.74 -23.85
CA GLY A 486 -9.43 0.34 -23.10
C GLY A 486 -8.26 1.33 -23.23
N LYS A 487 -7.34 1.28 -22.27
CA LYS A 487 -6.23 2.25 -22.15
C LYS A 487 -5.31 2.29 -23.38
N ASN A 488 -5.17 1.16 -24.10
CA ASN A 488 -4.37 1.04 -25.32
C ASN A 488 -5.12 1.43 -26.61
N ALA A 489 -6.37 1.90 -26.54
CA ALA A 489 -7.15 2.29 -27.72
C ALA A 489 -6.55 3.49 -28.48
N VAL A 490 -5.92 4.42 -27.75
CA VAL A 490 -5.21 5.58 -28.32
C VAL A 490 -3.84 5.69 -27.67
N LEU A 491 -2.80 5.66 -28.49
CA LEU A 491 -1.39 5.73 -28.09
C LEU A 491 -0.69 6.86 -28.84
N LYS A 492 0.23 7.55 -28.16
CA LYS A 492 1.13 8.50 -28.82
C LYS A 492 2.28 7.74 -29.48
N GLY A 493 2.89 8.34 -30.51
CA GLY A 493 4.02 7.73 -31.22
C GLY A 493 5.21 7.40 -30.30
N THR A 494 5.34 8.11 -29.17
CA THR A 494 6.33 7.83 -28.11
C THR A 494 6.21 6.42 -27.56
N SER A 495 5.00 5.87 -27.46
CA SER A 495 4.76 4.52 -26.93
C SER A 495 5.20 3.38 -27.86
N PHE A 496 5.68 3.70 -29.06
CA PHE A 496 6.28 2.76 -29.99
C PHE A 496 7.82 2.88 -30.07
N GLN A 497 8.42 3.81 -29.33
CA GLN A 497 9.87 3.95 -29.27
C GLN A 497 10.50 2.80 -28.48
N GLU A 498 11.73 2.43 -28.85
CA GLU A 498 12.46 1.39 -28.13
C GLU A 498 12.73 1.82 -26.68
N GLY A 499 12.19 1.06 -25.72
CA GLY A 499 12.29 1.38 -24.29
C GLY A 499 11.09 2.05 -23.67
N ALA A 500 10.12 2.47 -24.48
CA ALA A 500 8.82 2.89 -23.96
C ALA A 500 8.16 1.74 -23.19
N THR A 501 7.41 2.08 -22.15
CA THR A 501 6.74 1.11 -21.27
C THR A 501 5.24 1.34 -21.17
N GLY A 502 4.72 2.46 -21.71
CA GLY A 502 3.32 2.86 -21.58
C GLY A 502 2.32 1.79 -22.06
N ARG A 503 2.63 1.05 -23.14
CA ARG A 503 1.75 0.00 -23.68
C ARG A 503 1.56 -1.16 -22.71
N GLU A 504 2.65 -1.67 -22.17
CA GLU A 504 2.65 -2.77 -21.20
C GLU A 504 2.01 -2.30 -19.88
N ARG A 505 2.31 -1.09 -19.44
CA ARG A 505 1.77 -0.50 -18.20
C ARG A 505 0.26 -0.27 -18.26
N ASN A 506 -0.28 0.01 -19.44
CA ASN A 506 -1.73 0.11 -19.64
C ASN A 506 -2.48 -1.22 -19.42
N GLU A 507 -1.77 -2.35 -19.49
CA GLU A 507 -2.30 -3.70 -19.23
C GLU A 507 -2.02 -4.15 -17.78
N GLU A 508 -1.48 -3.27 -16.95
CA GLU A 508 -1.18 -3.54 -15.54
C GLU A 508 -2.06 -2.70 -14.59
N ILE A 509 -2.31 -3.24 -13.40
CA ILE A 509 -2.85 -2.55 -12.22
C ILE A 509 -1.84 -2.78 -11.08
N GLY A 510 -1.38 -1.70 -10.44
CA GLY A 510 -0.39 -1.81 -9.36
C GLY A 510 0.97 -2.40 -9.77
N GLY A 511 1.30 -2.46 -11.07
CA GLY A 511 2.53 -3.07 -11.57
C GLY A 511 2.48 -4.59 -11.80
N HIS A 512 1.26 -5.14 -11.78
CA HIS A 512 0.94 -6.54 -12.04
C HIS A 512 -0.13 -6.61 -13.11
N LYS A 513 -0.21 -7.75 -13.80
CA LYS A 513 -1.20 -7.97 -14.86
C LYS A 513 -2.62 -7.65 -14.37
N ALA A 514 -3.32 -6.84 -15.16
CA ALA A 514 -4.70 -6.45 -14.91
C ALA A 514 -5.62 -7.68 -14.89
#